data_AF-A0A4R1BSX4-F1
#
_entry.id   AF-A0A4R1BSX4-F1
#
_cell.length_a   1.000
_cell.length_b   1.000
_cell.length_c   1.000
_cell.angle_alpha   90.00
_cell.angle_beta   90.00
_cell.angle_gamma   90.00
#
_symmetry.space_group_name_H-M   'P 1'
#
loop_
_entity.id
_entity.type
_entity.pdbx_description
1 polymer ?
#
loop_
_entity_poly.entity_id
_entity_poly.type
_entity_poly.pdbx_seq_one_letter_code
_entity_poly.pdbx_strand_id
1 'polypeptide(L)'
;MHDSPPVSKVYYRPIEAAIRWAGLLKHKKDILRSITSPRQMPTTLNFPGWAELRLCTERIYDAIFNGELPYGCNGITLDDKTLWDSPDLTIRHLDLKRWMRDHYPEQRPAFLFSRRERIAHPIITLETGQAMLVERQALKAELKHCRRQLEMLQEQHHVLSKQIEVTPAGNECSITDRAESTYQHIIGGMLDLILGQSPAGTPYSSFRTQEAIVSALIAHHGGIMGITERTLNGKFAQARRRVRSSAS
;
A
#
# COMPACT_ATOMS: atom_id res chain seq x y z
N MET A 1 59.80 -0.27 11.50
CA MET A 1 58.53 0.18 12.11
C MET A 1 57.82 1.06 11.10
N HIS A 2 56.69 0.63 10.55
CA HIS A 2 55.98 1.40 9.52
C HIS A 2 55.28 2.59 10.19
N ASP A 3 55.89 3.77 10.02
CA ASP A 3 55.36 5.06 10.46
C ASP A 3 54.15 5.43 9.57
N SER A 4 53.03 4.77 9.83
CA SER A 4 51.79 4.96 9.09
C SER A 4 51.21 6.31 9.47
N PRO A 5 50.96 7.21 8.51
CA PRO A 5 50.44 8.53 8.82
C PRO A 5 49.09 8.41 9.53
N PRO A 6 48.81 9.26 10.55
CA PRO A 6 47.58 9.17 11.31
C PRO A 6 46.36 9.31 10.39
N VAL A 7 45.32 8.52 10.67
CA VAL A 7 44.08 8.48 9.86
C VAL A 7 43.35 9.82 9.91
N SER A 8 43.39 10.53 11.04
CA SER A 8 42.77 11.84 11.24
C SER A 8 43.72 12.82 11.94
N LYS A 9 43.45 14.11 11.82
CA LYS A 9 44.22 15.23 12.41
C LYS A 9 43.22 16.31 12.85
N VAL A 10 43.68 17.22 13.71
CA VAL A 10 42.87 18.38 14.17
C VAL A 10 42.67 19.42 13.07
N TYR A 11 43.64 19.54 12.16
CA TYR A 11 43.60 20.40 10.99
C TYR A 11 44.42 19.81 9.84
N TYR A 12 44.20 20.32 8.63
CA TYR A 12 44.82 19.84 7.40
C TYR A 12 45.23 21.01 6.52
N ARG A 13 46.31 20.86 5.75
CA ARG A 13 46.52 21.71 4.57
C ARG A 13 45.50 21.30 3.48
N PRO A 14 45.05 22.20 2.59
CA PRO A 14 44.08 21.87 1.53
C PRO A 14 44.47 20.62 0.72
N ILE A 15 45.72 20.54 0.28
CA ILE A 15 46.23 19.36 -0.45
C ILE A 15 46.26 18.08 0.39
N GLU A 16 46.53 18.17 1.70
CA GLU A 16 46.47 17.00 2.57
C GLU A 16 45.04 16.49 2.74
N ALA A 17 44.06 17.39 2.85
CA ALA A 17 42.64 17.06 2.92
C ALA A 17 42.18 16.42 1.60
N ALA A 18 42.57 16.99 0.45
CA ALA A 18 42.24 16.45 -0.87
C ALA A 18 42.80 15.04 -1.07
N ILE A 19 44.06 14.78 -0.72
CA ILE A 19 44.67 13.43 -0.79
C ILE A 19 43.88 12.43 0.06
N ARG A 20 43.42 12.83 1.24
CA ARG A 20 42.64 11.96 2.13
C ARG A 20 41.21 11.75 1.62
N TRP A 21 40.62 12.77 1.01
CA TRP A 21 39.31 12.69 0.39
C TRP A 21 39.32 11.73 -0.81
N ALA A 22 40.30 11.88 -1.71
CA ALA A 22 40.49 11.00 -2.87
C ALA A 22 40.97 9.58 -2.52
N GLY A 23 41.23 9.28 -1.24
CA GLY A 23 41.68 7.94 -0.81
C GLY A 23 43.14 7.61 -1.15
N LEU A 24 43.96 8.61 -1.45
CA LEU A 24 45.33 8.47 -1.96
C LEU A 24 46.42 8.59 -0.89
N LEU A 25 46.07 8.43 0.39
CA LEU A 25 46.99 8.64 1.53
C LEU A 25 48.28 7.81 1.44
N LYS A 26 48.21 6.60 0.85
CA LYS A 26 49.38 5.72 0.64
C LYS A 26 50.44 6.36 -0.27
N HIS A 27 50.01 7.15 -1.24
CA HIS A 27 50.88 7.79 -2.25
C HIS A 27 51.19 9.26 -1.90
N LYS A 28 50.87 9.71 -0.69
CA LYS A 28 51.04 11.11 -0.27
C LYS A 28 52.43 11.66 -0.57
N LYS A 29 53.50 10.90 -0.26
CA LYS A 29 54.88 11.35 -0.44
C LYS A 29 55.24 11.55 -1.91
N ASP A 30 54.76 10.67 -2.77
CA ASP A 30 55.02 10.73 -4.22
C ASP A 30 54.26 11.87 -4.86
N ILE A 31 52.97 12.02 -4.50
CA ILE A 31 52.13 13.16 -4.94
C ILE A 31 52.77 14.49 -4.56
N LEU A 32 53.23 14.65 -3.31
CA LEU A 32 53.84 15.89 -2.85
C LEU A 32 55.18 16.21 -3.55
N ARG A 33 55.88 15.20 -4.09
CA ARG A 33 57.11 15.40 -4.88
C ARG A 33 56.81 15.77 -6.33
N SER A 34 55.68 15.31 -6.88
CA SER A 34 55.27 15.57 -8.26
C SER A 34 54.61 16.93 -8.46
N ILE A 35 54.21 17.61 -7.38
CA ILE A 35 53.56 18.92 -7.44
C ILE A 35 54.57 20.03 -7.15
N THR A 36 54.56 21.07 -7.99
CA THR A 36 55.34 22.30 -7.75
C THR A 36 54.62 23.22 -6.78
N SER A 37 53.28 23.27 -6.86
CA SER A 37 52.43 24.07 -5.97
C SER A 37 51.13 23.34 -5.66
N PRO A 38 50.65 23.35 -4.40
CA PRO A 38 49.34 22.84 -4.02
C PRO A 38 48.16 23.44 -4.78
N ARG A 39 48.31 24.68 -5.27
CA ARG A 39 47.26 25.43 -5.97
C ARG A 39 47.26 25.20 -7.49
N GLN A 40 48.43 24.86 -8.05
CA GLN A 40 48.62 24.66 -9.49
C GLN A 40 48.99 23.21 -9.76
N MET A 41 47.95 22.38 -9.86
CA MET A 41 48.10 20.96 -10.20
C MET A 41 48.31 20.79 -11.71
N PRO A 42 49.32 20.03 -12.14
CA PRO A 42 49.48 19.64 -13.54
C PRO A 42 48.18 19.06 -14.15
N THR A 43 47.86 19.49 -15.37
CA THR A 43 46.64 19.06 -16.09
C THR A 43 46.64 17.57 -16.37
N THR A 44 47.80 17.00 -16.66
CA THR A 44 47.98 15.56 -16.93
C THR A 44 49.18 15.02 -16.17
N LEU A 45 48.92 14.04 -15.32
CA LEU A 45 49.95 13.22 -14.69
C LEU A 45 49.50 11.76 -14.81
N ASN A 46 50.41 10.88 -15.23
CA ASN A 46 50.13 9.44 -15.35
C ASN A 46 50.08 8.79 -13.96
N PHE A 47 49.02 9.08 -13.21
CA PHE A 47 48.80 8.54 -11.87
C PHE A 47 47.31 8.17 -11.67
N PRO A 48 46.99 6.93 -11.27
CA PRO A 48 45.60 6.52 -11.02
C PRO A 48 44.94 7.37 -9.94
N GLY A 49 43.82 8.01 -10.27
CA GLY A 49 43.10 8.90 -9.34
C GLY A 49 43.58 10.35 -9.31
N TRP A 50 44.49 10.75 -10.22
CA TRP A 50 44.96 12.14 -10.33
C TRP A 50 43.83 13.15 -10.60
N ALA A 51 42.91 12.81 -11.51
CA ALA A 51 41.77 13.66 -11.83
C ALA A 51 40.87 13.90 -10.61
N GLU A 52 40.62 12.88 -9.80
CA GLU A 52 39.83 12.99 -8.57
C GLU A 52 40.55 13.84 -7.53
N LEU A 53 41.86 13.64 -7.35
CA LEU A 53 42.67 14.47 -6.45
C LEU A 53 42.61 15.95 -6.82
N ARG A 54 42.75 16.24 -8.12
CA ARG A 54 42.67 17.60 -8.65
C ARG A 54 41.29 18.20 -8.36
N LEU A 55 40.21 17.46 -8.65
CA LEU A 55 38.85 17.89 -8.40
C LEU A 55 38.58 18.16 -6.91
N CYS A 56 39.02 17.28 -6.00
CA CYS A 56 38.92 17.50 -4.56
C CYS A 56 39.70 18.75 -4.12
N THR A 57 40.88 18.97 -4.70
CA THR A 57 41.72 20.14 -4.39
C THR A 57 41.04 21.43 -4.84
N GLU A 58 40.56 21.46 -6.09
CA GLU A 58 39.83 22.60 -6.67
C GLU A 58 38.58 22.93 -5.84
N ARG A 59 37.78 21.94 -5.45
CA ARG A 59 36.58 22.15 -4.60
C ARG A 59 36.90 22.74 -3.24
N ILE A 60 37.98 22.29 -2.59
CA ILE A 60 38.40 22.83 -1.29
C ILE A 60 38.80 24.30 -1.43
N TYR A 61 39.58 24.64 -2.46
CA TYR A 61 40.01 26.02 -2.69
C TYR A 61 38.85 26.92 -3.11
N ASP A 62 37.93 26.42 -3.94
CA ASP A 62 36.71 27.13 -4.33
C ASP A 62 35.86 27.50 -3.10
N ALA A 63 35.64 26.55 -2.19
CA ALA A 63 34.92 26.81 -0.95
C ALA A 63 35.63 27.83 -0.03
N ILE A 64 36.96 27.84 -0.01
CA ILE A 64 37.75 28.83 0.74
C ILE A 64 37.56 30.23 0.12
N PHE A 65 37.70 30.35 -1.20
CA PHE A 65 37.63 31.63 -1.90
C PHE A 65 36.24 32.26 -1.87
N ASN A 66 35.19 31.43 -1.83
CA ASN A 66 33.81 31.87 -1.73
C ASN A 66 33.30 32.00 -0.26
N GLY A 67 34.15 31.74 0.73
CA GLY A 67 33.83 31.93 2.15
C GLY A 67 32.93 30.84 2.76
N GLU A 68 32.72 29.72 2.07
CA GLU A 68 31.95 28.57 2.57
C GLU A 68 32.75 27.72 3.57
N LEU A 69 34.08 27.67 3.40
CA LEU A 69 34.97 26.87 4.22
C LEU A 69 35.96 27.76 5.01
N PRO A 70 35.79 27.89 6.34
CA PRO A 70 36.72 28.63 7.18
C PRO A 70 38.15 28.07 7.10
N TYR A 71 39.11 28.97 7.00
CA TYR A 71 40.53 28.66 6.88
C TYR A 71 41.36 29.51 7.85
N GLY A 72 42.66 29.25 7.92
CA GLY A 72 43.60 30.06 8.68
C GLY A 72 44.97 29.41 8.76
N CYS A 73 45.69 29.57 9.87
CA CYS A 73 47.06 29.12 10.02
C CYS A 73 47.22 28.29 11.30
N ASN A 74 47.97 27.18 11.23
CA ASN A 74 48.25 26.29 12.36
C ASN A 74 46.99 25.84 13.14
N GLY A 75 45.86 25.67 12.43
CA GLY A 75 44.58 25.25 13.04
C GLY A 75 43.80 26.37 13.73
N ILE A 76 44.28 27.61 13.70
CA ILE A 76 43.55 28.79 14.14
C ILE A 76 42.86 29.39 12.92
N THR A 77 41.54 29.54 12.98
CA THR A 77 40.75 30.18 11.92
C THR A 77 41.07 31.66 11.87
N LEU A 78 41.46 32.15 10.69
CA LEU A 78 41.82 33.53 10.41
C LEU A 78 41.24 33.88 9.03
N ASP A 79 40.48 34.97 8.94
CA ASP A 79 40.01 35.47 7.65
C ASP A 79 41.07 36.41 7.02
N ASP A 80 42.24 35.83 6.74
CA ASP A 80 43.37 36.55 6.16
C ASP A 80 43.66 36.03 4.75
N LYS A 81 43.25 36.81 3.75
CA LYS A 81 43.42 36.48 2.33
C LYS A 81 44.88 36.35 1.89
N THR A 82 45.83 36.88 2.66
CA THR A 82 47.27 36.69 2.36
C THR A 82 47.69 35.23 2.48
N LEU A 83 46.93 34.42 3.22
CA LEU A 83 47.17 32.99 3.38
C LEU A 83 46.79 32.15 2.16
N TRP A 84 46.05 32.69 1.18
CA TRP A 84 45.56 31.91 0.04
C TRP A 84 46.67 31.24 -0.77
N ASP A 85 47.83 31.89 -0.85
CA ASP A 85 49.03 31.38 -1.52
C ASP A 85 50.09 30.84 -0.54
N SER A 86 49.81 30.91 0.76
CA SER A 86 50.74 30.46 1.79
C SER A 86 50.74 28.94 1.94
N PRO A 87 51.92 28.29 2.09
CA PRO A 87 52.00 26.88 2.42
C PRO A 87 51.47 26.56 3.83
N ASP A 88 51.29 27.59 4.67
CA ASP A 88 50.81 27.47 6.05
C ASP A 88 49.28 27.55 6.17
N LEU A 89 48.58 27.67 5.02
CA LEU A 89 47.13 27.59 4.94
C LEU A 89 46.64 26.25 5.50
N THR A 90 45.76 26.34 6.49
CA THR A 90 45.16 25.19 7.16
C THR A 90 43.65 25.34 7.28
N ILE A 91 42.97 24.20 7.34
CA ILE A 91 41.53 24.06 7.50
C ILE A 91 41.32 23.16 8.70
N ARG A 92 40.47 23.55 9.65
CA ARG A 92 40.17 22.70 10.81
C ARG A 92 39.34 21.49 10.38
N HIS A 93 39.56 20.38 11.07
CA HIS A 93 38.80 19.15 10.85
C HIS A 93 37.29 19.36 10.97
N LEU A 94 36.85 20.08 12.01
CA LEU A 94 35.43 20.30 12.27
C LEU A 94 34.76 21.13 11.17
N ASP A 95 35.46 22.14 10.64
CA ASP A 95 34.94 23.00 9.58
C ASP A 95 34.84 22.23 8.26
N LEU A 96 35.89 21.50 7.89
CA LEU A 96 35.87 20.62 6.72
C LEU A 96 34.79 19.55 6.81
N LYS A 97 34.60 18.94 8.00
CA LYS A 97 33.57 17.93 8.24
C LYS A 97 32.15 18.52 8.07
N ARG A 98 31.91 19.73 8.57
CA ARG A 98 30.63 20.44 8.42
C ARG A 98 30.34 20.74 6.96
N TRP A 99 31.27 21.41 6.28
CA TRP A 99 31.16 21.73 4.87
C TRP A 99 30.90 20.49 4.00
N MET A 100 31.65 19.40 4.22
CA MET A 100 31.41 18.16 3.47
C MET A 100 30.03 17.54 3.75
N ARG A 101 29.52 17.62 4.98
CA ARG A 101 28.19 17.10 5.31
C ARG A 101 27.08 17.87 4.60
N ASP A 102 27.27 19.18 4.45
CA ASP A 102 26.24 20.07 3.92
C ASP A 102 26.27 20.11 2.38
N HIS A 103 27.45 20.10 1.76
CA HIS A 103 27.61 20.20 0.29
C HIS A 103 27.84 18.85 -0.42
N TYR A 104 28.35 17.83 0.29
CA TYR A 104 28.65 16.50 -0.27
C TYR A 104 28.16 15.36 0.65
N PRO A 105 26.85 15.29 0.97
CA PRO A 105 26.30 14.36 1.97
C PRO A 105 26.57 12.87 1.67
N GLU A 106 26.72 12.53 0.38
CA GLU A 106 27.03 11.19 -0.12
C GLU A 106 28.52 10.81 0.03
N GLN A 107 29.40 11.80 0.17
CA GLN A 107 30.85 11.57 0.25
C GLN A 107 31.32 11.67 1.69
N ARG A 108 31.50 10.52 2.34
CA ARG A 108 31.90 10.45 3.75
C ARG A 108 33.25 9.78 3.91
N PRO A 109 34.36 10.49 3.63
CA PRO A 109 35.69 9.90 3.72
C PRO A 109 36.04 9.57 5.18
N ALA A 110 36.73 8.44 5.37
CA ALA A 110 36.97 7.85 6.70
C ALA A 110 37.82 8.71 7.65
N PHE A 111 38.54 9.72 7.13
CA PHE A 111 39.33 10.62 7.96
C PHE A 111 38.50 11.68 8.68
N LEU A 112 37.27 11.97 8.21
CA LEU A 112 36.34 12.94 8.80
C LEU A 112 35.14 12.27 9.49
N PHE A 113 34.67 11.16 8.93
CA PHE A 113 33.45 10.50 9.37
C PHE A 113 33.74 9.14 9.99
N SER A 114 33.18 8.92 11.18
CA SER A 114 33.22 7.64 11.87
C SER A 114 32.51 6.56 11.07
N ARG A 115 32.76 5.28 11.38
CA ARG A 115 32.08 4.15 10.71
C ARG A 115 30.55 4.26 10.79
N ARG A 116 30.01 4.71 11.93
CA ARG A 116 28.56 4.89 12.11
C ARG A 116 28.01 5.97 11.18
N GLU A 117 28.69 7.11 11.11
CA GLU A 117 28.32 8.19 10.18
C GLU A 117 28.44 7.76 8.72
N ARG A 118 29.40 6.91 8.36
CA ARG A 118 29.54 6.44 6.97
C ARG A 118 28.46 5.45 6.52
N ILE A 119 27.92 4.66 7.45
CA ILE A 119 26.88 3.66 7.16
C ILE A 119 25.47 4.26 7.26
N ALA A 120 25.30 5.32 8.05
CA ALA A 120 24.03 6.03 8.14
C ALA A 120 23.65 6.62 6.78
N HIS A 121 22.47 6.28 6.26
CA HIS A 121 22.01 6.84 4.99
C HIS A 121 21.76 8.35 5.17
N PRO A 122 22.18 9.25 4.25
CA PRO A 122 22.02 10.70 4.42
C PRO A 122 20.56 11.15 4.57
N ILE A 123 19.64 10.38 4.01
CA ILE A 123 18.22 10.69 3.92
C ILE A 123 17.43 10.15 5.13
N ILE A 124 17.87 9.04 5.74
CA ILE A 124 17.16 8.43 6.87
C ILE A 124 17.69 9.07 8.16
N THR A 125 17.15 10.24 8.50
CA THR A 125 17.45 10.90 9.77
C THR A 125 16.86 10.11 10.94
N LEU A 126 17.36 10.36 12.15
CA LEU A 126 16.79 9.79 13.37
C LEU A 126 15.31 10.13 13.52
N GLU A 127 14.93 11.35 13.14
CA GLU A 127 13.55 11.84 13.16
C GLU A 127 12.64 11.04 12.22
N THR A 128 13.09 10.80 10.97
CA THR A 128 12.36 9.93 10.02
C THR A 128 12.21 8.52 10.59
N GLY A 129 13.27 7.98 11.21
CA GLY A 129 13.21 6.67 11.88
C GLY A 129 12.19 6.63 13.03
N GLN A 130 12.13 7.68 13.86
CA GLN A 130 11.16 7.80 14.95
C GLN A 130 9.72 7.95 14.42
N ALA A 131 9.51 8.77 13.39
CA ALA A 131 8.21 8.94 12.74
C ALA A 131 7.67 7.61 12.20
N MET A 132 8.51 6.85 11.48
CA MET A 132 8.13 5.52 10.98
C MET A 132 7.81 4.53 12.11
N LEU A 133 8.51 4.61 13.24
CA LEU A 133 8.20 3.76 14.41
C LEU A 133 6.84 4.12 15.03
N VAL A 134 6.50 5.40 15.13
CA VAL A 134 5.20 5.88 15.61
C VAL A 134 4.09 5.42 14.67
N GLU A 135 4.26 5.62 13.36
CA GLU A 135 3.29 5.19 12.34
C GLU A 135 3.06 3.66 12.38
N ARG A 136 4.15 2.88 12.52
CA ARG A 136 4.05 1.42 12.69
C ARG A 136 3.26 1.03 13.94
N GLN A 137 3.42 1.76 15.04
CA GLN A 137 2.68 1.50 16.28
C GLN A 137 1.19 1.84 16.12
N ALA A 138 0.87 2.96 15.46
CA ALA A 138 -0.50 3.36 15.15
C ALA A 138 -1.21 2.32 14.27
N LEU A 139 -0.60 1.91 13.16
CA LEU A 139 -1.14 0.85 12.29
C LEU A 139 -1.37 -0.47 13.02
N LYS A 140 -0.44 -0.85 13.92
CA LYS A 140 -0.60 -2.06 14.74
C LYS A 140 -1.77 -1.94 15.72
N ALA A 141 -2.05 -0.75 16.24
CA ALA A 141 -3.20 -0.50 17.11
C ALA A 141 -4.51 -0.57 16.32
N GLU A 142 -4.57 0.03 15.13
CA GLU A 142 -5.73 -0.04 14.23
C GLU A 142 -6.03 -1.48 13.80
N LEU A 143 -5.01 -2.24 13.39
CA LEU A 143 -5.19 -3.66 13.04
C LEU A 143 -5.76 -4.48 14.20
N LYS A 144 -5.32 -4.22 15.43
CA LYS A 144 -5.89 -4.87 16.62
C LYS A 144 -7.34 -4.45 16.85
N HIS A 145 -7.69 -3.20 16.59
CA HIS A 145 -9.06 -2.70 16.70
C HIS A 145 -9.97 -3.38 15.68
N CYS A 146 -9.59 -3.40 14.41
CA CYS A 146 -10.35 -4.04 13.34
C CYS A 146 -10.57 -5.54 13.60
N ARG A 147 -9.54 -6.25 14.10
CA ARG A 147 -9.68 -7.68 14.46
C ARG A 147 -10.74 -7.91 15.54
N ARG A 148 -10.76 -7.08 16.58
CA ARG A 148 -11.77 -7.19 17.65
C ARG A 148 -13.18 -6.91 17.12
N GLN A 149 -13.34 -5.91 16.25
CA GLN A 149 -14.63 -5.63 15.63
C GLN A 149 -15.11 -6.80 14.78
N LEU A 150 -14.20 -7.45 14.04
CA LEU A 150 -14.50 -8.62 13.23
C LEU A 150 -14.91 -9.81 14.10
N GLU A 151 -14.19 -10.09 15.20
CA GLU A 151 -14.56 -11.12 16.18
C GLU A 151 -15.94 -10.87 16.79
N MET A 152 -16.25 -9.62 17.15
CA MET A 152 -17.59 -9.24 17.66
C MET A 152 -18.69 -9.48 16.62
N LEU A 153 -18.46 -9.08 15.37
CA LEU A 153 -19.42 -9.29 14.28
C LEU A 153 -19.64 -10.78 14.00
N GLN A 154 -18.57 -11.58 14.05
CA GLN A 154 -18.68 -13.03 13.89
C GLN A 154 -19.49 -13.67 15.03
N GLU A 155 -19.28 -13.25 16.28
CA GLU A 155 -20.08 -13.75 17.41
C GLU A 155 -21.55 -13.34 17.27
N GLN A 156 -21.83 -12.08 16.89
CA GLN A 156 -23.19 -11.62 16.62
C GLN A 156 -23.86 -12.45 15.52
N HIS A 157 -23.14 -12.70 14.42
CA HIS A 157 -23.65 -13.52 13.34
C HIS A 157 -23.91 -14.96 13.79
N HIS A 158 -23.02 -15.55 14.59
CA HIS A 158 -23.19 -16.89 15.15
C HIS A 158 -24.43 -17.00 16.04
N VAL A 159 -24.65 -16.01 16.91
CA VAL A 159 -25.85 -15.92 17.75
C VAL A 159 -27.11 -15.82 16.89
N LEU A 160 -27.12 -14.95 15.89
CA LEU A 160 -28.25 -14.79 14.98
C LEU A 160 -28.52 -16.07 14.17
N SER A 161 -27.50 -16.73 13.63
CA SER A 161 -27.64 -18.00 12.92
C SER A 161 -28.23 -19.09 13.82
N LYS A 162 -27.78 -19.20 15.08
CA LYS A 162 -28.37 -20.14 16.04
C LYS A 162 -29.82 -19.80 16.39
N GLN A 163 -30.18 -18.52 16.49
CA GLN A 163 -31.57 -18.12 16.71
C GLN A 163 -32.47 -18.51 15.53
N ILE A 164 -31.97 -18.41 14.30
CA ILE A 164 -32.68 -18.87 13.11
C ILE A 164 -32.84 -20.40 13.12
N GLU A 165 -31.83 -21.15 13.54
CA GLU A 165 -31.93 -22.63 13.66
C GLU A 165 -32.86 -23.08 14.79
N VAL A 166 -32.94 -22.35 15.90
CA VAL A 166 -33.78 -22.69 17.07
C VAL A 166 -35.22 -22.18 16.92
N THR A 167 -35.46 -21.18 16.06
CA THR A 167 -36.83 -20.80 15.68
C THR A 167 -37.37 -21.90 14.77
N PRO A 168 -38.36 -22.71 15.19
CA PRO A 168 -38.86 -23.76 14.33
C PRO A 168 -39.46 -23.10 13.09
N ALA A 169 -38.95 -23.48 11.91
CA ALA A 169 -39.57 -23.24 10.60
C ALA A 169 -40.94 -23.95 10.46
N GLY A 170 -41.68 -24.13 11.56
CA GLY A 170 -42.90 -24.93 11.67
C GLY A 170 -44.21 -24.15 11.56
N ASN A 171 -44.19 -22.81 11.64
CA ASN A 171 -45.44 -22.03 11.65
C ASN A 171 -45.70 -21.24 10.37
N GLU A 172 -44.69 -20.87 9.58
CA GLU A 172 -44.93 -20.18 8.30
C GLU A 172 -45.27 -21.15 7.17
N CYS A 173 -44.67 -22.34 7.14
CA CYS A 173 -44.97 -23.35 6.12
C CYS A 173 -46.37 -23.98 6.32
N SER A 174 -46.80 -24.23 7.56
CA SER A 174 -48.07 -24.91 7.85
C SER A 174 -49.31 -24.06 7.54
N ILE A 175 -49.25 -22.74 7.75
CA ILE A 175 -50.31 -21.81 7.33
C ILE A 175 -50.39 -21.76 5.79
N THR A 176 -49.24 -21.74 5.12
CA THR A 176 -49.14 -21.69 3.66
C THR A 176 -49.67 -22.97 3.02
N ASP A 177 -49.36 -24.14 3.57
CA ASP A 177 -49.84 -25.43 3.06
C ASP A 177 -51.36 -25.60 3.22
N ARG A 178 -51.92 -25.14 4.35
CA ARG A 178 -53.37 -25.16 4.57
C ARG A 178 -54.09 -24.21 3.61
N ALA A 179 -53.59 -22.98 3.47
CA ALA A 179 -54.17 -22.00 2.55
C ALA A 179 -54.05 -22.45 1.09
N GLU A 180 -52.90 -23.00 0.69
CA GLU A 180 -52.70 -23.55 -0.66
C GLU A 180 -53.68 -24.70 -0.93
N SER A 181 -53.89 -25.59 0.05
CA SER A 181 -54.88 -26.65 -0.08
C SER A 181 -56.29 -26.08 -0.26
N THR A 182 -56.69 -25.08 0.54
CA THR A 182 -57.97 -24.41 0.37
C THR A 182 -58.12 -23.78 -1.02
N TYR A 183 -57.11 -23.07 -1.52
CA TYR A 183 -57.15 -22.49 -2.87
C TYR A 183 -57.26 -23.55 -3.95
N GLN A 184 -56.54 -24.67 -3.83
CA GLN A 184 -56.63 -25.76 -4.79
C GLN A 184 -58.02 -26.43 -4.79
N HIS A 185 -58.69 -26.57 -3.64
CA HIS A 185 -60.07 -27.06 -3.58
C HIS A 185 -61.05 -26.09 -4.23
N ILE A 186 -60.92 -24.78 -3.96
CA ILE A 186 -61.77 -23.74 -4.57
C ILE A 186 -61.59 -23.75 -6.08
N ILE A 187 -60.35 -23.74 -6.58
CA ILE A 187 -60.04 -23.76 -8.02
C ILE A 187 -60.59 -25.04 -8.66
N GLY A 188 -60.39 -26.20 -8.04
CA GLY A 188 -60.90 -27.47 -8.57
C GLY A 188 -62.43 -27.51 -8.63
N GLY A 189 -63.11 -27.04 -7.59
CA GLY A 189 -64.57 -26.97 -7.55
C GLY A 189 -65.14 -25.97 -8.57
N MET A 190 -64.48 -24.82 -8.75
CA MET A 190 -64.82 -23.88 -9.82
C MET A 190 -64.66 -24.51 -11.20
N LEU A 191 -63.56 -25.25 -11.44
CA LEU A 191 -63.36 -25.95 -12.72
C LEU A 191 -64.44 -27.00 -12.98
N ASP A 192 -64.83 -27.78 -11.97
CA ASP A 192 -65.89 -28.79 -12.10
C ASP A 192 -67.26 -28.14 -12.34
N LEU A 193 -67.55 -26.98 -11.72
CA LEU A 193 -68.76 -26.21 -12.00
C LEU A 193 -68.76 -25.61 -13.41
N ILE A 194 -67.67 -24.96 -13.82
CA ILE A 194 -67.56 -24.32 -15.14
C ILE A 194 -67.72 -25.36 -16.27
N LEU A 195 -67.11 -26.53 -16.11
CA LEU A 195 -67.20 -27.62 -17.09
C LEU A 195 -68.42 -28.53 -16.89
N GLY A 196 -69.21 -28.27 -15.84
CA GLY A 196 -70.35 -29.07 -15.44
C GLY A 196 -71.66 -28.65 -16.10
N GLN A 197 -72.71 -29.39 -15.78
CA GLN A 197 -74.07 -29.15 -16.25
C GLN A 197 -75.04 -29.31 -15.09
N SER A 198 -76.16 -28.59 -15.14
CA SER A 198 -77.26 -28.74 -14.18
C SER A 198 -77.90 -30.14 -14.26
N PRO A 199 -78.64 -30.57 -13.23
CA PRO A 199 -79.38 -31.84 -13.26
C PRO A 199 -80.37 -31.97 -14.43
N ALA A 200 -80.81 -30.83 -15.00
CA ALA A 200 -81.66 -30.76 -16.19
C ALA A 200 -80.87 -30.78 -17.52
N GLY A 201 -79.54 -30.95 -17.48
CA GLY A 201 -78.67 -31.05 -18.66
C GLY A 201 -78.17 -29.72 -19.22
N THR A 202 -78.53 -28.58 -18.64
CA THR A 202 -78.06 -27.26 -19.11
C THR A 202 -76.64 -26.98 -18.62
N PRO A 203 -75.65 -26.70 -19.48
CA PRO A 203 -74.29 -26.34 -19.08
C PRO A 203 -74.24 -25.07 -18.23
N TYR A 204 -73.38 -25.05 -17.21
CA TYR A 204 -73.21 -23.87 -16.36
C TYR A 204 -72.35 -22.77 -17.01
N SER A 205 -71.56 -23.10 -18.03
CA SER A 205 -70.70 -22.16 -18.76
C SER A 205 -70.71 -22.41 -20.26
N SER A 206 -70.27 -21.41 -21.03
CA SER A 206 -69.97 -21.54 -22.47
C SER A 206 -68.69 -22.33 -22.75
N PHE A 207 -67.81 -22.49 -21.75
CA PHE A 207 -66.58 -23.29 -21.87
C PHE A 207 -66.88 -24.78 -21.79
N ARG A 208 -66.41 -25.54 -22.79
CA ARG A 208 -66.61 -27.00 -22.88
C ARG A 208 -65.40 -27.83 -22.47
N THR A 209 -64.21 -27.23 -22.48
CA THR A 209 -62.95 -27.92 -22.18
C THR A 209 -62.04 -27.07 -21.31
N GLN A 210 -61.12 -27.72 -20.60
CA GLN A 210 -60.16 -27.04 -19.75
C GLN A 210 -59.19 -26.18 -20.58
N GLU A 211 -58.84 -26.63 -21.79
CA GLU A 211 -57.98 -25.92 -22.74
C GLU A 211 -58.63 -24.61 -23.22
N ALA A 212 -59.96 -24.57 -23.35
CA ALA A 212 -60.69 -23.35 -23.69
C ALA A 212 -60.61 -22.31 -22.54
N ILE A 213 -60.66 -22.78 -21.29
CA ILE A 213 -60.50 -21.92 -20.11
C ILE A 213 -59.07 -21.40 -20.01
N VAL A 214 -58.07 -22.26 -20.24
CA VAL A 214 -56.64 -21.88 -20.23
C VAL A 214 -56.36 -20.84 -21.32
N SER A 215 -56.85 -21.08 -22.54
CA SER A 215 -56.71 -20.14 -23.66
C SER A 215 -57.35 -18.78 -23.35
N ALA A 216 -58.55 -18.77 -22.76
CA ALA A 216 -59.24 -17.54 -22.37
C ALA A 216 -58.48 -16.79 -21.27
N LEU A 217 -57.98 -17.48 -20.24
CA LEU A 217 -57.21 -16.86 -19.16
C LEU A 217 -55.90 -16.24 -19.67
N ILE A 218 -55.21 -16.90 -20.61
CA ILE A 218 -54.00 -16.35 -21.22
C ILE A 218 -54.33 -15.16 -22.12
N ALA A 219 -55.42 -15.22 -22.89
CA ALA A 219 -55.83 -14.12 -23.76
C ALA A 219 -56.23 -12.86 -22.96
N HIS A 220 -56.87 -13.03 -21.80
CA HIS A 220 -57.34 -11.90 -20.98
C HIS A 220 -56.33 -11.44 -19.91
N HIS A 221 -55.44 -12.31 -19.45
CA HIS A 221 -54.52 -12.04 -18.33
C HIS A 221 -53.05 -12.40 -18.61
N GLY A 222 -52.68 -12.62 -19.87
CA GLY A 222 -51.31 -12.89 -20.31
C GLY A 222 -50.39 -11.70 -20.06
N GLY A 223 -49.64 -11.75 -18.96
CA GLY A 223 -48.79 -10.66 -18.48
C GLY A 223 -48.64 -10.67 -16.96
N ILE A 224 -49.56 -11.33 -16.26
CA ILE A 224 -49.44 -11.57 -14.82
C ILE A 224 -48.50 -12.77 -14.59
N MET A 225 -47.49 -12.57 -13.72
CA MET A 225 -46.57 -13.62 -13.31
C MET A 225 -47.35 -14.85 -12.81
N GLY A 226 -47.07 -16.02 -13.38
CA GLY A 226 -47.74 -17.28 -13.03
C GLY A 226 -48.96 -17.64 -13.91
N ILE A 227 -49.44 -16.74 -14.78
CA ILE A 227 -50.50 -17.04 -15.77
C ILE A 227 -49.85 -17.41 -17.11
N THR A 228 -49.23 -18.59 -17.15
CA THR A 228 -48.71 -19.20 -18.38
C THR A 228 -49.40 -20.54 -18.62
N GLU A 229 -49.47 -20.97 -19.88
CA GLU A 229 -50.11 -22.24 -20.25
C GLU A 229 -49.58 -23.42 -19.42
N ARG A 230 -48.26 -23.52 -19.29
CA ARG A 230 -47.59 -24.54 -18.48
C ARG A 230 -48.02 -24.49 -17.00
N THR A 231 -48.11 -23.30 -16.41
CA THR A 231 -48.43 -23.13 -14.98
C THR A 231 -49.90 -23.43 -14.71
N LEU A 232 -50.79 -22.92 -15.56
CA LEU A 232 -52.23 -23.16 -15.45
C LEU A 232 -52.57 -24.64 -15.61
N ASN A 233 -52.01 -25.30 -16.63
CA ASN A 233 -52.21 -26.74 -16.82
C ASN A 233 -51.71 -27.55 -15.61
N GLY A 234 -50.56 -27.19 -15.05
CA GLY A 234 -50.03 -27.81 -13.83
C GLY A 234 -50.95 -27.62 -12.62
N LYS A 235 -51.36 -26.38 -12.33
CA LYS A 235 -52.20 -26.06 -11.17
C LYS A 235 -53.62 -26.61 -11.30
N PHE A 236 -54.23 -26.58 -12.49
CA PHE A 236 -55.56 -27.16 -12.73
C PHE A 236 -55.55 -28.69 -12.60
N ALA A 237 -54.52 -29.36 -13.10
CA ALA A 237 -54.37 -30.81 -12.91
C ALA A 237 -54.23 -31.18 -11.43
N GLN A 238 -53.46 -30.40 -10.65
CA GLN A 238 -53.32 -30.61 -9.21
C GLN A 238 -54.64 -30.37 -8.46
N ALA A 239 -55.32 -29.25 -8.75
CA ALA A 239 -56.59 -28.88 -8.14
C ALA A 239 -57.67 -29.96 -8.38
N ARG A 240 -57.82 -30.44 -9.62
CA ARG A 240 -58.79 -31.51 -9.95
C ARG A 240 -58.48 -32.83 -9.27
N ARG A 241 -57.20 -33.20 -9.16
CA ARG A 241 -56.80 -34.41 -8.42
C ARG A 241 -57.21 -34.33 -6.96
N ARG A 242 -56.99 -33.17 -6.32
CA ARG A 242 -57.35 -32.96 -4.91
C ARG A 242 -58.85 -33.00 -4.67
N VAL A 243 -59.64 -32.31 -5.50
CA VAL A 243 -61.12 -32.32 -5.37
C VAL A 243 -61.68 -33.73 -5.56
N ARG A 244 -61.17 -34.49 -6.54
CA ARG A 244 -61.57 -35.89 -6.74
C ARG A 244 -61.19 -36.79 -5.56
N SER A 245 -59.99 -36.61 -5.00
CA SER A 245 -59.56 -37.37 -3.82
C SER A 245 -60.33 -36.99 -2.55
N SER A 246 -60.91 -35.79 -2.46
CA SER A 246 -61.74 -35.36 -1.32
C SER A 246 -63.23 -35.71 -1.48
N ALA A 247 -63.68 -36.05 -2.70
CA ALA A 247 -65.05 -36.42 -3.00
C ALA A 247 -65.27 -37.95 -3.05
N SER A 248 -64.21 -38.74 -2.86
CA SER A 248 -64.22 -40.20 -2.72
C SER A 248 -64.17 -40.58 -1.24
#